data_AF-A0A9D8XLC7-F1
#
_entry.id   AF-A0A9D8XLC7-F1
#
_cell.length_a   1.000
_cell.length_b   1.000
_cell.length_c   1.000
_cell.angle_alpha   90.00
_cell.angle_beta   90.00
_cell.angle_gamma   90.00
#
_symmetry.space_group_name_H-M   'P 1'
#
loop_
_entity.id
_entity.type
_entity.pdbx_description
1 polymer ?
#
loop_
_entity_poly.entity_id
_entity_poly.type
_entity_poly.pdbx_seq_one_letter_code
_entity_poly.pdbx_strand_id
1 'polypeptide(L)'
;DPVSRASGYPCHRVAALDYTFEEVRAYKLNIIQAVLERYDTDGLEIDWMRHGDNVGFSNTDAGRTALTDFHRQVRIMADAAEKRLGHPVRITARVSATPDDAFARGMDVAAWVREGLVQGIVPTAFFSTSDTGMPIALWRSILGKEVEICAGLELLIRPYPASDYMPETSALLAGQASDYFYQGADRIYLFNHMDSDTAMREPEDYQKALNTIGSPSTAHAARRRHVVTFQDTHAYGQPVAHTLPAYLPQNGFAGHQRIHAGPKPEPGRCCSLILGFDTADIPELEVWLNNTPLTLARTFANEDMGTDDSVLGTYQSKQVYPKSSVLLAEFDAADGVVSGTNILLVKNRNGEKSCNLTWCEIEIAPAE
;
A
#
# COMPACT_ATOMS: atom_id res chain seq x y z
N ASP A 1 1.20 30.71 3.67
CA ASP A 1 2.18 30.65 2.58
C ASP A 1 1.61 31.28 1.31
N PRO A 2 2.26 32.30 0.70
CA PRO A 2 1.84 32.88 -0.58
C PRO A 2 1.76 31.90 -1.75
N VAL A 3 2.51 30.78 -1.69
CA VAL A 3 2.53 29.73 -2.72
C VAL A 3 1.22 28.92 -2.75
N SER A 4 0.50 28.86 -1.63
CA SER A 4 -0.78 28.14 -1.51
C SER A 4 -1.91 28.76 -2.34
N ARG A 5 -1.86 30.08 -2.54
CA ARG A 5 -2.94 30.82 -3.20
C ARG A 5 -2.82 30.87 -4.72
N ALA A 6 -1.68 30.46 -5.27
CA ALA A 6 -1.34 30.72 -6.67
C ALA A 6 -1.31 29.48 -7.59
N SER A 7 -1.35 28.25 -7.05
CA SER A 7 -0.77 27.11 -7.78
C SER A 7 -1.69 25.93 -8.11
N GLY A 8 -2.96 25.92 -7.67
CA GLY A 8 -3.86 24.80 -7.97
C GLY A 8 -3.40 23.44 -7.41
N TYR A 9 -2.40 23.43 -6.52
CA TYR A 9 -1.96 22.24 -5.79
C TYR A 9 -3.07 21.77 -4.83
N PRO A 10 -3.21 20.46 -4.60
CA PRO A 10 -4.21 19.94 -3.66
C PRO A 10 -4.08 20.63 -2.31
N CYS A 11 -5.16 21.29 -1.88
CA CYS A 11 -5.21 22.23 -0.77
C CYS A 11 -4.72 21.66 0.58
N HIS A 12 -4.71 20.35 0.73
CA HIS A 12 -4.27 19.66 1.95
C HIS A 12 -2.77 19.81 2.24
N ARG A 13 -1.92 19.93 1.21
CA ARG A 13 -0.45 20.00 1.41
C ARG A 13 0.03 21.36 1.92
N VAL A 14 -0.76 22.43 1.75
CA VAL A 14 -0.33 23.81 2.03
C VAL A 14 -1.04 24.46 3.23
N ALA A 15 -1.96 23.72 3.88
CA ALA A 15 -2.70 24.16 5.07
C ALA A 15 -2.47 23.27 6.30
N ALA A 16 -1.61 22.25 6.20
CA ALA A 16 -1.23 21.41 7.32
C ALA A 16 -0.48 22.21 8.40
N LEU A 17 -0.61 21.78 9.66
CA LEU A 17 0.15 22.39 10.76
C LEU A 17 1.60 21.94 10.69
N ASP A 18 2.52 22.88 10.80
CA ASP A 18 3.96 22.61 10.80
C ASP A 18 4.45 22.35 12.23
N TYR A 19 4.87 21.12 12.50
CA TYR A 19 5.32 20.68 13.83
C TYR A 19 6.69 21.26 14.21
N THR A 20 7.38 22.00 13.34
CA THR A 20 8.57 22.75 13.75
C THR A 20 8.23 23.90 14.71
N PHE A 21 6.99 24.40 14.69
CA PHE A 21 6.50 25.38 15.66
C PHE A 21 6.12 24.70 16.98
N GLU A 22 6.59 25.27 18.09
CA GLU A 22 6.34 24.72 19.43
C GLU A 22 4.87 24.75 19.81
N GLU A 23 4.14 25.79 19.41
CA GLU A 23 2.72 25.98 19.67
C GLU A 23 1.88 24.86 19.04
N VAL A 24 2.27 24.39 17.85
CA VAL A 24 1.63 23.26 17.18
C VAL A 24 1.84 21.97 17.98
N ARG A 25 3.09 21.71 18.41
CA ARG A 25 3.41 20.54 19.24
C ARG A 25 2.67 20.58 20.57
N ALA A 26 2.69 21.71 21.27
CA ALA A 26 2.01 21.90 22.55
C ALA A 26 0.50 21.67 22.42
N TYR A 27 -0.13 22.20 21.37
CA TYR A 27 -1.55 21.97 21.10
C TYR A 27 -1.88 20.47 20.96
N LYS A 28 -1.07 19.72 20.20
CA LYS A 28 -1.29 18.29 19.97
C LYS A 28 -0.98 17.44 21.20
N LEU A 29 0.07 17.78 21.95
CA LEU A 29 0.41 17.14 23.22
C LEU A 29 -0.69 17.32 24.27
N ASN A 30 -1.34 18.49 24.33
CA ASN A 30 -2.46 18.72 25.24
C ASN A 30 -3.65 17.79 24.93
N ILE A 31 -3.91 17.50 23.65
CA ILE A 31 -4.96 16.54 23.25
C ILE A 31 -4.57 15.12 23.69
N ILE A 32 -3.32 14.73 23.45
CA ILE A 32 -2.81 13.40 23.86
C ILE A 32 -2.92 13.22 25.38
N GLN A 33 -2.50 14.24 26.15
CA GLN A 33 -2.62 14.23 27.59
C GLN A 33 -4.08 14.05 28.03
N ALA A 34 -5.01 14.82 27.46
CA ALA A 34 -6.43 14.71 27.76
C ALA A 34 -7.00 13.31 27.45
N VAL A 35 -6.55 12.66 26.37
CA VAL A 35 -6.93 11.28 26.03
C VAL A 35 -6.41 10.31 27.09
N LEU A 36 -5.11 10.38 27.41
CA LEU A 36 -4.48 9.49 28.40
C LEU A 36 -5.10 9.65 29.79
N GLU A 37 -5.42 10.86 30.21
CA GLU A 37 -6.05 11.11 31.52
C GLU A 37 -7.49 10.62 31.59
N ARG A 38 -8.22 10.65 30.47
CA ARG A 38 -9.65 10.34 30.43
C ARG A 38 -9.97 8.88 30.19
N TYR A 39 -9.14 8.17 29.43
CA TYR A 39 -9.42 6.81 28.99
C TYR A 39 -8.41 5.82 29.54
N ASP A 40 -8.91 4.63 29.89
CA ASP A 40 -8.11 3.45 30.20
C ASP A 40 -7.72 2.79 28.87
N THR A 41 -6.54 3.14 28.35
CA THR A 41 -6.09 2.73 27.00
C THR A 41 -4.87 1.84 27.05
N ASP A 42 -4.84 0.79 26.24
CA ASP A 42 -3.66 -0.07 26.05
C ASP A 42 -2.51 0.63 25.30
N GLY A 43 -2.82 1.72 24.60
CA GLY A 43 -1.82 2.47 23.85
C GLY A 43 -2.35 3.69 23.11
N LEU A 44 -1.44 4.35 22.41
CA LEU A 44 -1.69 5.48 21.53
C LEU A 44 -1.07 5.21 20.17
N GLU A 45 -1.80 5.52 19.11
CA GLU A 45 -1.25 5.58 17.75
C GLU A 45 -1.11 7.04 17.31
N ILE A 46 0.10 7.40 16.89
CA ILE A 46 0.37 8.70 16.25
C ILE A 46 0.27 8.51 14.74
N ASP A 47 -0.89 8.84 14.17
CA ASP A 47 -1.13 8.77 12.73
C ASP A 47 -0.54 9.99 12.01
N TRP A 48 0.75 9.92 11.64
CA TRP A 48 1.38 10.96 10.84
C TRP A 48 0.85 10.99 9.41
N MET A 49 0.25 9.91 8.92
CA MET A 49 -0.23 9.75 7.54
C MET A 49 -1.59 10.42 7.29
N ARG A 50 -2.08 11.23 8.23
CA ARG A 50 -3.25 12.10 8.06
C ARG A 50 -2.82 13.56 8.24
N HIS A 51 -2.16 14.18 7.25
CA HIS A 51 -2.03 13.78 5.83
C HIS A 51 -0.57 13.54 5.38
N GLY A 52 0.35 13.22 6.29
CA GLY A 52 1.76 12.90 5.99
C GLY A 52 2.68 14.11 5.89
N ASP A 53 2.16 15.30 5.57
CA ASP A 53 2.92 16.55 5.48
C ASP A 53 2.89 17.29 6.81
N ASN A 54 3.82 16.92 7.70
CA ASN A 54 3.84 17.38 9.10
C ASN A 54 4.89 18.48 9.36
N VAL A 55 5.73 18.78 8.37
CA VAL A 55 6.84 19.73 8.47
C VAL A 55 6.88 20.59 7.20
N GLY A 56 7.27 21.85 7.31
CA GLY A 56 7.37 22.76 6.16
C GLY A 56 8.40 22.30 5.12
N PHE A 57 8.20 22.72 3.86
CA PHE A 57 8.98 22.28 2.68
C PHE A 57 10.51 22.35 2.83
N SER A 58 11.02 23.38 3.52
CA SER A 58 12.47 23.63 3.69
C SER A 58 13.05 23.13 5.01
N ASN A 59 12.21 22.60 5.91
CA ASN A 59 12.57 22.42 7.31
C ASN A 59 12.64 20.93 7.70
N THR A 60 13.03 20.04 6.78
CA THR A 60 12.96 18.60 7.04
C THR A 60 13.92 18.14 8.16
N ASP A 61 15.13 18.70 8.25
CA ASP A 61 16.08 18.42 9.33
C ASP A 61 15.55 18.90 10.70
N ALA A 62 15.11 20.17 10.77
CA ALA A 62 14.48 20.72 11.97
C ALA A 62 13.18 19.96 12.31
N GLY A 63 12.48 19.50 11.29
CA GLY A 63 11.29 18.66 11.35
C GLY A 63 11.57 17.30 11.99
N ARG A 64 12.65 16.62 11.58
CA ARG A 64 13.08 15.36 12.21
C ARG A 64 13.36 15.53 13.68
N THR A 65 14.08 16.58 14.06
CA THR A 65 14.30 16.92 15.46
C THR A 65 12.99 17.17 16.18
N ALA A 66 12.11 18.01 15.62
CA ALA A 66 10.83 18.37 16.24
C ALA A 66 9.87 17.19 16.40
N LEU A 67 9.76 16.30 15.41
CA LEU A 67 8.92 15.10 15.50
C LEU A 67 9.50 14.07 16.47
N THR A 68 10.84 13.96 16.55
CA THR A 68 11.50 13.11 17.55
C THR A 68 11.29 13.64 18.97
N ASP A 69 11.44 14.95 19.18
CA ASP A 69 11.14 15.59 20.47
C ASP A 69 9.67 15.47 20.86
N PHE A 70 8.76 15.50 19.88
CA PHE A 70 7.35 15.22 20.10
C PHE A 70 7.14 13.80 20.65
N HIS A 71 7.73 12.79 20.01
CA HIS A 71 7.66 11.40 20.49
C HIS A 71 8.29 11.20 21.87
N ARG A 72 9.38 11.89 22.20
CA ARG A 72 9.95 11.89 23.57
C ARG A 72 8.93 12.36 24.60
N GLN A 73 8.21 13.44 24.30
CA GLN A 73 7.17 13.96 25.20
C GLN A 73 5.97 13.01 25.30
N VAL A 74 5.52 12.41 24.18
CA VAL A 74 4.46 11.39 24.19
C VAL A 74 4.87 10.17 25.03
N ARG A 75 6.13 9.72 24.92
CA ARG A 75 6.66 8.62 25.73
C ARG A 75 6.62 8.92 27.23
N ILE A 76 7.02 10.12 27.64
CA ILE A 76 6.92 10.57 29.05
C ILE A 76 5.47 10.53 29.54
N MET A 77 4.52 11.01 28.73
CA MET A 77 3.10 10.99 29.08
C MET A 77 2.54 9.56 29.18
N ALA A 78 2.91 8.68 28.25
CA ALA A 78 2.50 7.29 28.26
C ALA A 78 3.08 6.51 29.46
N ASP A 79 4.33 6.77 29.86
CA ASP A 79 4.94 6.17 31.05
C ASP A 79 4.24 6.62 32.35
N ALA A 80 3.79 7.88 32.40
CA ALA A 80 2.99 8.38 33.51
C ALA A 80 1.60 7.73 33.54
N ALA A 81 0.98 7.52 32.38
CA ALA A 81 -0.29 6.81 32.26
C ALA A 81 -0.16 5.34 32.69
N GLU A 82 0.88 4.63 32.25
CA GLU A 82 1.18 3.25 32.65
C GLU A 82 1.25 3.09 34.18
N LYS A 83 1.95 4.00 34.87
CA LYS A 83 2.02 3.98 36.35
C LYS A 83 0.66 4.18 37.01
N ARG A 84 -0.20 5.01 36.42
CA ARG A 84 -1.53 5.32 36.96
C ARG A 84 -2.53 4.20 36.68
N LEU A 85 -2.53 3.62 35.48
CA LEU A 85 -3.44 2.56 35.04
C LEU A 85 -3.02 1.18 35.58
N GLY A 86 -1.73 0.98 35.86
CA GLY A 86 -1.21 -0.27 36.38
C GLY A 86 -0.94 -1.34 35.31
N HIS A 87 -0.96 -0.98 34.03
CA HIS A 87 -0.58 -1.82 32.91
C HIS A 87 0.15 -1.00 31.82
N PRO A 88 0.90 -1.65 30.91
CA PRO A 88 1.65 -0.95 29.86
C PRO A 88 0.77 -0.10 28.94
N VAL A 89 1.27 1.08 28.57
CA VAL A 89 0.68 1.96 27.55
C VAL A 89 1.65 2.10 26.38
N ARG A 90 1.34 1.42 25.28
CA ARG A 90 2.22 1.34 24.09
C ARG A 90 2.05 2.56 23.18
N ILE A 91 3.09 2.86 22.40
CA ILE A 91 3.04 3.88 21.34
C ILE A 91 3.29 3.22 20.00
N THR A 92 2.38 3.42 19.05
CA THR A 92 2.58 3.08 17.63
C THR A 92 2.59 4.36 16.79
N ALA A 93 3.15 4.28 15.58
CA ALA A 93 3.08 5.37 14.62
C ALA A 93 2.81 4.87 13.20
N ARG A 94 1.85 5.50 12.51
CA ARG A 94 1.71 5.36 11.06
C ARG A 94 2.70 6.27 10.37
N VAL A 95 3.44 5.72 9.41
CA VAL A 95 4.52 6.42 8.69
C VAL A 95 4.45 6.11 7.20
N SER A 96 5.17 6.87 6.39
CA SER A 96 5.27 6.62 4.95
C SER A 96 5.65 5.17 4.64
N ALA A 97 5.14 4.66 3.52
CA ALA A 97 5.37 3.31 3.03
C ALA A 97 6.85 2.92 2.96
N THR A 98 7.74 3.84 2.57
CA THR A 98 9.19 3.58 2.46
C THR A 98 10.00 4.37 3.51
N PRO A 99 11.12 3.81 4.03
CA PRO A 99 11.93 4.50 5.03
C PRO A 99 12.58 5.79 4.55
N ASP A 100 12.99 5.85 3.28
CA ASP A 100 13.57 7.04 2.67
C ASP A 100 12.56 8.18 2.54
N ASP A 101 11.32 7.87 2.14
CA ASP A 101 10.23 8.85 2.12
C ASP A 101 9.89 9.33 3.53
N ALA A 102 9.78 8.39 4.49
CA ALA A 102 9.53 8.71 5.89
C ALA A 102 10.56 9.71 6.42
N PHE A 103 11.85 9.41 6.22
CA PHE A 103 12.95 10.25 6.68
C PHE A 103 12.96 11.62 5.99
N ALA A 104 12.71 11.67 4.67
CA ALA A 104 12.63 12.89 3.90
C ALA A 104 11.45 13.79 4.32
N ARG A 105 10.36 13.20 4.84
CA ARG A 105 9.18 13.91 5.34
C ARG A 105 9.23 14.23 6.84
N GLY A 106 10.38 14.06 7.49
CA GLY A 106 10.59 14.43 8.89
C GLY A 106 10.42 13.28 9.88
N MET A 107 10.07 12.07 9.45
CA MET A 107 9.84 10.92 10.33
C MET A 107 11.14 10.11 10.49
N ASP A 108 11.97 10.47 11.48
CA ASP A 108 13.19 9.72 11.81
C ASP A 108 12.87 8.48 12.67
N VAL A 109 12.25 7.48 12.02
CA VAL A 109 11.82 6.24 12.68
C VAL A 109 13.00 5.49 13.30
N ALA A 110 14.18 5.53 12.67
CA ALA A 110 15.38 4.90 13.21
C ALA A 110 15.81 5.52 14.54
N ALA A 111 15.68 6.84 14.70
CA ALA A 111 15.88 7.50 15.99
C ALA A 111 14.84 7.08 17.01
N TRP A 112 13.56 7.01 16.63
CA TRP A 112 12.47 6.63 17.55
C TRP A 112 12.66 5.21 18.09
N VAL A 113 13.09 4.26 17.25
CA VAL A 113 13.41 2.88 17.66
C VAL A 113 14.60 2.85 18.61
N ARG A 114 15.71 3.50 18.23
CA ARG A 114 16.96 3.50 19.01
C ARG A 114 16.76 4.09 20.42
N GLU A 115 15.84 5.04 20.55
CA GLU A 115 15.51 5.69 21.81
C GLU A 115 14.35 5.01 22.57
N GLY A 116 13.76 3.94 22.03
CA GLY A 116 12.66 3.21 22.67
C GLY A 116 11.35 3.99 22.73
N LEU A 117 11.13 4.94 21.82
CA LEU A 117 9.97 5.83 21.84
C LEU A 117 8.69 5.16 21.33
N VAL A 118 8.83 4.11 20.51
CA VAL A 118 7.72 3.40 19.85
C VAL A 118 7.87 1.90 20.03
N GLN A 119 6.74 1.20 20.11
CA GLN A 119 6.66 -0.26 20.19
C GLN A 119 6.12 -0.89 18.90
N GLY A 120 5.54 -0.09 18.01
CA GLY A 120 5.11 -0.55 16.68
C GLY A 120 5.16 0.55 15.63
N ILE A 121 5.43 0.17 14.40
CA ILE A 121 5.40 1.05 13.24
C ILE A 121 4.44 0.46 12.21
N VAL A 122 3.67 1.35 11.60
CA VAL A 122 2.70 1.00 10.55
C VAL A 122 3.11 1.71 9.26
N PRO A 123 4.00 1.12 8.43
CA PRO A 123 4.25 1.61 7.08
C PRO A 123 3.00 1.44 6.25
N THR A 124 2.60 2.49 5.53
CA THR A 124 1.31 2.52 4.85
C THR A 124 1.28 3.56 3.73
N ALA A 125 0.37 3.36 2.78
CA ALA A 125 0.00 4.39 1.81
C ALA A 125 -0.79 5.53 2.49
N PHE A 126 -0.99 6.64 1.78
CA PHE A 126 -1.87 7.70 2.27
C PHE A 126 -3.34 7.37 2.08
N PHE A 127 -3.81 7.20 0.85
CA PHE A 127 -5.23 7.01 0.54
C PHE A 127 -5.52 6.49 -0.87
N SER A 128 -4.79 6.95 -1.89
CA SER A 128 -5.20 6.82 -3.30
C SER A 128 -5.22 5.37 -3.79
N THR A 129 -4.39 4.52 -3.20
CA THR A 129 -4.37 3.07 -3.38
C THR A 129 -3.65 2.44 -2.20
N SER A 130 -3.93 1.19 -1.90
CA SER A 130 -3.01 0.36 -1.14
C SER A 130 -1.73 0.19 -1.96
N ASP A 131 -0.59 0.43 -1.33
CA ASP A 131 0.72 0.16 -1.89
C ASP A 131 0.98 -1.35 -1.76
N THR A 132 1.21 -2.05 -2.86
CA THR A 132 1.50 -3.50 -2.89
C THR A 132 3.00 -3.81 -3.02
N GLY A 133 3.83 -2.78 -3.05
CA GLY A 133 5.29 -2.85 -3.19
C GLY A 133 6.05 -2.38 -1.96
N MET A 134 5.42 -2.29 -0.78
CA MET A 134 6.08 -1.79 0.42
C MET A 134 7.32 -2.64 0.78
N PRO A 135 8.47 -2.02 1.09
CA PRO A 135 9.71 -2.72 1.41
C PRO A 135 9.74 -3.15 2.89
N ILE A 136 8.81 -4.02 3.30
CA ILE A 136 8.67 -4.48 4.69
C ILE A 136 9.95 -5.14 5.22
N ALA A 137 10.69 -5.88 4.38
CA ALA A 137 11.96 -6.48 4.79
C ALA A 137 13.04 -5.42 5.12
N LEU A 138 13.00 -4.27 4.44
CA LEU A 138 13.88 -3.13 4.75
C LEU A 138 13.47 -2.48 6.07
N TRP A 139 12.16 -2.28 6.30
CA TRP A 139 11.65 -1.84 7.59
C TRP A 139 12.10 -2.76 8.72
N ARG A 140 11.98 -4.09 8.55
CA ARG A 140 12.47 -5.06 9.54
C ARG A 140 13.94 -4.88 9.88
N SER A 141 14.77 -4.57 8.87
CA SER A 141 16.20 -4.32 9.07
C SER A 141 16.48 -3.06 9.90
N ILE A 142 15.61 -2.04 9.80
CA ILE A 142 15.73 -0.78 10.54
C ILE A 142 15.17 -0.92 11.97
N LEU A 143 14.02 -1.57 12.12
CA LEU A 143 13.30 -1.64 13.40
C LEU A 143 13.86 -2.72 14.36
N GLY A 144 14.58 -3.71 13.83
CA GLY A 144 14.98 -4.89 14.61
C GLY A 144 13.77 -5.77 14.95
N LYS A 145 13.90 -6.66 15.93
CA LYS A 145 12.85 -7.62 16.30
C LYS A 145 11.93 -7.15 17.44
N GLU A 146 12.31 -6.10 18.16
CA GLU A 146 11.58 -5.66 19.36
C GLU A 146 10.42 -4.71 19.06
N VAL A 147 10.45 -4.07 17.89
CA VAL A 147 9.37 -3.19 17.43
C VAL A 147 8.52 -3.94 16.41
N GLU A 148 7.20 -3.95 16.66
CA GLU A 148 6.24 -4.60 15.76
C GLU A 148 6.13 -3.86 14.42
N ILE A 149 6.02 -4.61 13.32
CA ILE A 149 5.65 -4.08 12.02
C ILE A 149 4.22 -4.48 11.71
N CYS A 150 3.36 -3.49 11.61
CA CYS A 150 1.98 -3.65 11.18
C CYS A 150 1.86 -3.14 9.74
N ALA A 151 1.91 -4.01 8.73
CA ALA A 151 1.82 -3.56 7.33
C ALA A 151 0.43 -2.97 7.07
N GLY A 152 0.36 -1.67 6.72
CA GLY A 152 -0.89 -0.93 6.60
C GLY A 152 -1.47 -0.97 5.20
N LEU A 153 -2.67 -1.54 5.08
CA LEU A 153 -3.45 -1.68 3.85
C LEU A 153 -4.53 -0.59 3.82
N GLU A 154 -4.69 0.03 2.65
CA GLU A 154 -5.79 0.96 2.36
C GLU A 154 -6.89 0.26 1.57
N LEU A 155 -8.12 0.77 1.68
CA LEU A 155 -9.30 0.17 1.03
C LEU A 155 -9.25 0.25 -0.51
N LEU A 156 -8.61 1.29 -1.05
CA LEU A 156 -8.68 1.61 -2.47
C LEU A 156 -7.60 0.84 -3.24
N ILE A 157 -7.93 0.36 -4.43
CA ILE A 157 -6.97 -0.32 -5.32
C ILE A 157 -6.92 0.39 -6.66
N ARG A 158 -5.73 0.84 -7.07
CA ARG A 158 -5.47 1.42 -8.38
C ARG A 158 -4.07 1.05 -8.89
N PRO A 159 -3.93 0.68 -10.16
CA PRO A 159 -2.64 0.35 -10.75
C PRO A 159 -1.76 1.58 -10.99
N TYR A 160 -2.36 2.77 -11.17
CA TYR A 160 -1.64 4.02 -11.43
C TYR A 160 -2.48 5.28 -11.13
N PRO A 161 -1.85 6.47 -10.97
CA PRO A 161 -2.51 7.69 -10.49
C PRO A 161 -3.68 8.22 -11.32
N ALA A 162 -3.80 7.82 -12.59
CA ALA A 162 -4.89 8.23 -13.49
C ALA A 162 -5.93 7.11 -13.72
N SER A 163 -5.77 5.94 -13.11
CA SER A 163 -6.68 4.79 -13.26
C SER A 163 -7.97 4.99 -12.47
N ASP A 164 -9.04 4.30 -12.85
CA ASP A 164 -10.23 4.14 -12.01
C ASP A 164 -9.91 3.35 -10.74
N TYR A 165 -10.77 3.51 -9.71
CA TYR A 165 -10.76 2.71 -8.50
C TYR A 165 -11.32 1.31 -8.75
N MET A 166 -10.64 0.32 -8.18
CA MET A 166 -11.07 -1.08 -8.18
C MET A 166 -11.62 -1.46 -6.81
N PRO A 167 -12.69 -2.27 -6.75
CA PRO A 167 -13.16 -2.80 -5.48
C PRO A 167 -12.12 -3.75 -4.92
N GLU A 168 -11.78 -3.55 -3.65
CA GLU A 168 -10.96 -4.50 -2.93
C GLU A 168 -11.77 -5.78 -2.64
N THR A 169 -11.07 -6.91 -2.67
CA THR A 169 -11.66 -8.25 -2.46
C THR A 169 -10.85 -9.00 -1.42
N SER A 170 -11.46 -10.04 -0.84
CA SER A 170 -10.76 -10.92 0.11
C SER A 170 -9.47 -11.52 -0.47
N ALA A 171 -9.42 -11.79 -1.78
CA ALA A 171 -8.25 -12.33 -2.46
C ALA A 171 -7.12 -11.29 -2.64
N LEU A 172 -7.46 -10.01 -2.86
CA LEU A 172 -6.48 -8.92 -2.95
C LEU A 172 -5.84 -8.66 -1.57
N LEU A 173 -6.65 -8.60 -0.51
CA LEU A 173 -6.16 -8.49 0.86
C LEU A 173 -5.28 -9.69 1.25
N ALA A 174 -5.69 -10.91 0.90
CA ALA A 174 -4.90 -12.11 1.15
C ALA A 174 -3.57 -12.11 0.38
N GLY A 175 -3.54 -11.56 -0.85
CA GLY A 175 -2.31 -11.37 -1.61
C GLY A 175 -1.33 -10.44 -0.90
N GLN A 176 -1.78 -9.23 -0.55
CA GLN A 176 -1.00 -8.25 0.18
C GLN A 176 -0.50 -8.79 1.53
N ALA A 177 -1.39 -9.38 2.33
CA ALA A 177 -1.04 -9.95 3.62
C ALA A 177 -0.01 -11.07 3.49
N SER A 178 -0.21 -11.97 2.52
CA SER A 178 0.72 -13.07 2.23
C SER A 178 2.11 -12.56 1.89
N ASP A 179 2.23 -11.48 1.10
CA ASP A 179 3.53 -10.94 0.77
C ASP A 179 4.18 -10.23 1.97
N TYR A 180 3.42 -9.42 2.70
CA TYR A 180 3.96 -8.69 3.85
C TYR A 180 4.36 -9.59 5.01
N PHE A 181 3.63 -10.68 5.27
CA PHE A 181 4.09 -11.71 6.20
C PHE A 181 5.38 -12.40 5.72
N TYR A 182 5.48 -12.70 4.42
CA TYR A 182 6.70 -13.29 3.85
C TYR A 182 7.91 -12.36 4.00
N GLN A 183 7.70 -11.04 3.88
CA GLN A 183 8.74 -10.03 4.10
C GLN A 183 9.07 -9.78 5.58
N GLY A 184 8.25 -10.29 6.53
CA GLY A 184 8.51 -10.21 7.96
C GLY A 184 7.69 -9.17 8.74
N ALA A 185 6.50 -8.78 8.23
CA ALA A 185 5.50 -8.09 9.05
C ALA A 185 5.01 -9.00 10.19
N ASP A 186 4.72 -8.41 11.35
CA ASP A 186 4.13 -9.13 12.49
C ASP A 186 2.60 -9.12 12.42
N ARG A 187 2.03 -8.06 11.85
CA ARG A 187 0.59 -7.84 11.76
C ARG A 187 0.22 -7.21 10.43
N ILE A 188 -1.05 -7.37 10.07
CA ILE A 188 -1.72 -6.62 9.00
C ILE A 188 -2.60 -5.58 9.67
N TYR A 189 -2.48 -4.33 9.23
CA TYR A 189 -3.28 -3.20 9.70
C TYR A 189 -4.22 -2.79 8.59
N LEU A 190 -5.52 -2.73 8.87
CA LEU A 190 -6.52 -2.27 7.90
C LEU A 190 -6.92 -0.82 8.21
N PHE A 191 -6.74 0.08 7.25
CA PHE A 191 -7.29 1.43 7.30
C PHE A 191 -8.45 1.55 6.30
N ASN A 192 -9.48 2.33 6.63
CA ASN A 192 -10.70 2.50 5.81
C ASN A 192 -11.52 1.21 5.58
N HIS A 193 -11.28 0.16 6.37
CA HIS A 193 -12.07 -1.07 6.35
C HIS A 193 -13.05 -1.09 7.53
N MET A 194 -14.06 -0.22 7.50
CA MET A 194 -15.09 -0.19 8.54
C MET A 194 -16.22 -1.17 8.20
N ASP A 195 -17.25 -1.19 9.04
CA ASP A 195 -18.45 -2.02 8.86
C ASP A 195 -19.54 -1.37 7.99
N SER A 196 -19.45 -0.05 7.77
CA SER A 196 -20.32 0.70 6.86
C SER A 196 -19.66 1.97 6.31
N ASP A 197 -20.31 2.60 5.33
CA ASP A 197 -19.91 3.82 4.63
C ASP A 197 -18.55 3.72 3.91
N THR A 198 -17.45 3.81 4.65
CA THR A 198 -16.11 3.54 4.13
C THR A 198 -15.70 2.12 4.53
N ALA A 199 -16.10 1.18 3.68
CA ALA A 199 -16.00 -0.25 3.91
C ALA A 199 -15.74 -0.99 2.60
N MET A 200 -15.32 -2.26 2.72
CA MET A 200 -15.32 -3.17 1.57
C MET A 200 -16.72 -3.29 0.99
N ARG A 201 -16.78 -3.41 -0.34
CA ARG A 201 -18.04 -3.42 -1.09
C ARG A 201 -18.98 -4.56 -0.66
N GLU A 202 -18.43 -5.77 -0.59
CA GLU A 202 -19.20 -6.99 -0.34
C GLU A 202 -18.94 -7.44 1.11
N PRO A 203 -19.95 -7.41 2.02
CA PRO A 203 -19.77 -7.75 3.43
C PRO A 203 -19.24 -9.17 3.67
N GLU A 204 -19.62 -10.14 2.84
CA GLU A 204 -19.12 -11.52 2.91
C GLU A 204 -17.62 -11.58 2.65
N ASP A 205 -17.12 -10.74 1.75
CA ASP A 205 -15.70 -10.65 1.43
C ASP A 205 -14.92 -9.99 2.56
N TYR A 206 -15.52 -9.01 3.25
CA TYR A 206 -14.94 -8.44 4.48
C TYR A 206 -14.82 -9.48 5.59
N GLN A 207 -15.89 -10.24 5.88
CA GLN A 207 -15.85 -11.32 6.86
C GLN A 207 -14.80 -12.37 6.50
N LYS A 208 -14.73 -12.76 5.23
CA LYS A 208 -13.72 -13.70 4.76
C LYS A 208 -12.30 -13.14 4.94
N ALA A 209 -12.07 -11.87 4.62
CA ALA A 209 -10.77 -11.22 4.80
C ALA A 209 -10.34 -11.24 6.27
N LEU A 210 -11.20 -10.84 7.21
CA LEU A 210 -10.91 -10.84 8.65
C LEU A 210 -10.50 -12.22 9.19
N ASN A 211 -11.06 -13.30 8.62
CA ASN A 211 -10.71 -14.67 8.99
C ASN A 211 -9.49 -15.25 8.24
N THR A 212 -8.96 -14.52 7.26
CA THR A 212 -7.91 -15.03 6.36
C THR A 212 -6.58 -14.30 6.53
N ILE A 213 -6.59 -12.99 6.73
CA ILE A 213 -5.38 -12.16 6.66
C ILE A 213 -4.67 -11.94 8.00
N GLY A 214 -5.20 -12.51 9.08
CA GLY A 214 -4.66 -12.33 10.44
C GLY A 214 -3.44 -13.20 10.77
N SER A 215 -3.06 -14.13 9.90
CA SER A 215 -1.87 -14.96 10.10
C SER A 215 -1.18 -15.35 8.79
N PRO A 216 0.14 -15.61 8.80
CA PRO A 216 0.83 -16.14 7.63
C PRO A 216 0.18 -17.41 7.09
N SER A 217 -0.16 -18.37 7.97
CA SER A 217 -0.69 -19.67 7.55
C SER A 217 -2.01 -19.57 6.76
N THR A 218 -2.94 -18.77 7.25
CA THR A 218 -4.25 -18.56 6.63
C THR A 218 -4.13 -17.71 5.36
N ALA A 219 -3.28 -16.67 5.37
CA ALA A 219 -3.07 -15.82 4.20
C ALA A 219 -2.39 -16.58 3.05
N HIS A 220 -1.35 -17.37 3.33
CA HIS A 220 -0.65 -18.20 2.35
C HIS A 220 -1.56 -19.26 1.73
N ALA A 221 -2.47 -19.83 2.53
CA ALA A 221 -3.35 -20.90 2.10
C ALA A 221 -4.55 -20.43 1.24
N ALA A 222 -4.88 -19.14 1.29
CA ALA A 222 -6.04 -18.59 0.59
C ALA A 222 -5.84 -18.49 -0.93
N ARG A 223 -6.93 -18.16 -1.64
CA ARG A 223 -6.83 -17.57 -2.99
C ARG A 223 -6.21 -16.17 -2.84
N ARG A 224 -5.19 -15.87 -3.63
CA ARG A 224 -4.41 -14.63 -3.54
C ARG A 224 -4.34 -13.96 -4.91
N ARG A 225 -4.57 -12.65 -4.95
CA ARG A 225 -4.33 -11.81 -6.13
C ARG A 225 -3.27 -10.78 -5.77
N HIS A 226 -2.16 -10.81 -6.50
CA HIS A 226 -1.00 -9.95 -6.31
C HIS A 226 -0.94 -8.94 -7.45
N VAL A 227 -1.49 -7.75 -7.22
CA VAL A 227 -1.62 -6.69 -8.23
C VAL A 227 -0.49 -5.66 -8.11
N VAL A 228 -0.05 -5.12 -9.24
CA VAL A 228 0.85 -3.94 -9.27
C VAL A 228 0.03 -2.67 -9.01
N THR A 229 0.37 -1.94 -7.94
CA THR A 229 -0.13 -0.58 -7.67
C THR A 229 1.02 0.43 -7.68
N PHE A 230 0.90 1.53 -6.93
CA PHE A 230 1.91 2.58 -6.88
C PHE A 230 1.99 3.22 -5.50
N GLN A 231 3.11 3.90 -5.23
CA GLN A 231 3.30 4.68 -4.01
C GLN A 231 2.63 6.04 -4.18
N ASP A 232 1.56 6.30 -3.42
CA ASP A 232 0.75 7.52 -3.56
C ASP A 232 1.30 8.74 -2.79
N THR A 233 2.32 8.53 -1.97
CA THR A 233 3.03 9.55 -1.20
C THR A 233 4.49 9.63 -1.58
N HIS A 234 5.01 10.86 -1.53
CA HIS A 234 6.41 11.14 -1.84
C HIS A 234 6.78 12.49 -1.23
N ALA A 235 8.03 12.59 -0.79
CA ALA A 235 8.62 13.81 -0.31
C ALA A 235 8.64 14.87 -1.42
N TYR A 236 8.64 16.14 -1.01
CA TYR A 236 8.61 17.25 -1.96
C TYR A 236 9.79 17.20 -2.92
N GLY A 237 9.50 17.35 -4.22
CA GLY A 237 10.50 17.30 -5.29
C GLY A 237 10.87 15.88 -5.76
N GLN A 238 10.39 14.83 -5.09
CA GLN A 238 10.53 13.46 -5.58
C GLN A 238 9.45 13.15 -6.63
N PRO A 239 9.78 12.43 -7.72
CA PRO A 239 8.79 12.01 -8.70
C PRO A 239 7.83 10.98 -8.09
N VAL A 240 6.60 10.95 -8.57
CA VAL A 240 5.65 9.88 -8.24
C VAL A 240 6.18 8.58 -8.84
N ALA A 241 6.40 7.56 -8.00
CA ALA A 241 6.86 6.26 -8.45
C ALA A 241 5.65 5.38 -8.86
N HIS A 242 5.46 5.19 -10.17
CA HIS A 242 4.50 4.23 -10.72
C HIS A 242 5.05 3.59 -12.00
N THR A 243 4.72 2.32 -12.26
CA THR A 243 5.22 1.56 -13.42
C THR A 243 4.16 1.27 -14.47
N LEU A 244 2.88 1.56 -14.16
CA LEU A 244 1.75 1.50 -15.07
C LEU A 244 1.17 2.92 -15.31
N PRO A 245 0.47 3.18 -16.44
CA PRO A 245 0.45 2.33 -17.61
C PRO A 245 1.85 2.26 -18.25
N ALA A 246 2.26 1.07 -18.70
CA ALA A 246 3.56 0.88 -19.35
C ALA A 246 3.39 0.88 -20.86
N TYR A 247 4.07 1.80 -21.54
CA TYR A 247 4.07 1.85 -23.01
C TYR A 247 4.75 0.61 -23.59
N LEU A 248 4.02 -0.10 -24.46
CA LEU A 248 4.49 -1.25 -25.21
C LEU A 248 4.63 -0.83 -26.69
N PRO A 249 5.85 -0.57 -27.18
CA PRO A 249 6.07 -0.13 -28.56
C PRO A 249 5.68 -1.21 -29.57
N GLN A 250 5.60 -0.85 -30.85
CA GLN A 250 5.30 -1.78 -31.96
C GLN A 250 6.26 -2.98 -32.01
N ASN A 251 7.56 -2.76 -31.80
CA ASN A 251 8.52 -3.85 -31.69
C ASN A 251 9.48 -3.53 -30.55
N GLY A 252 9.35 -4.24 -29.44
CA GLY A 252 10.15 -4.00 -28.25
C GLY A 252 9.42 -4.39 -26.97
N PHE A 253 9.99 -3.94 -25.85
CA PHE A 253 9.56 -4.32 -24.52
C PHE A 253 8.78 -3.20 -23.84
N ALA A 254 7.79 -3.56 -23.05
CA ALA A 254 7.30 -2.68 -22.00
C ALA A 254 8.35 -2.56 -20.89
N GLY A 255 8.23 -1.51 -20.07
CA GLY A 255 9.03 -1.42 -18.83
C GLY A 255 8.79 -2.65 -17.94
N HIS A 256 9.86 -3.12 -17.27
CA HIS A 256 9.76 -4.25 -16.34
C HIS A 256 8.75 -3.98 -15.24
N GLN A 257 7.92 -4.98 -14.93
CA GLN A 257 6.99 -4.92 -13.80
C GLN A 257 7.46 -5.85 -12.69
N ARG A 258 7.37 -5.39 -11.45
CA ARG A 258 7.71 -6.17 -10.25
C ARG A 258 6.41 -6.54 -9.55
N ILE A 259 6.16 -7.83 -9.40
CA ILE A 259 4.98 -8.36 -8.72
C ILE A 259 5.44 -9.12 -7.48
N HIS A 260 5.05 -8.64 -6.31
CA HIS A 260 5.39 -9.25 -5.03
C HIS A 260 4.34 -10.31 -4.70
N ALA A 261 4.74 -11.59 -4.60
CA ALA A 261 3.80 -12.72 -4.51
C ALA A 261 3.94 -13.57 -3.23
N GLY A 262 4.67 -13.08 -2.22
CA GLY A 262 4.92 -13.80 -0.97
C GLY A 262 5.61 -15.15 -1.19
N PRO A 263 5.28 -16.21 -0.43
CA PRO A 263 5.90 -17.51 -0.63
C PRO A 263 5.49 -18.12 -1.97
N LYS A 264 6.43 -18.88 -2.57
CA LYS A 264 6.15 -19.69 -3.75
C LYS A 264 4.89 -20.55 -3.54
N PRO A 265 3.98 -20.63 -4.52
CA PRO A 265 2.82 -21.51 -4.46
C PRO A 265 3.21 -22.96 -4.15
N GLU A 266 2.42 -23.63 -3.32
CA GLU A 266 2.52 -25.08 -3.12
C GLU A 266 2.20 -25.84 -4.41
N PRO A 267 2.77 -27.04 -4.62
CA PRO A 267 2.41 -27.88 -5.77
C PRO A 267 0.90 -28.11 -5.87
N GLY A 268 0.37 -28.01 -7.08
CA GLY A 268 -1.06 -28.20 -7.38
C GLY A 268 -1.91 -26.92 -7.37
N ARG A 269 -1.38 -25.79 -6.89
CA ARG A 269 -2.05 -24.48 -7.01
C ARG A 269 -2.14 -24.04 -8.46
N CYS A 270 -3.30 -23.53 -8.88
CA CYS A 270 -3.44 -22.85 -10.16
C CYS A 270 -2.80 -21.46 -10.06
N CYS A 271 -1.89 -21.13 -10.97
CA CYS A 271 -1.22 -19.82 -11.00
C CYS A 271 -1.39 -19.19 -12.38
N SER A 272 -1.98 -18.00 -12.41
CA SER A 272 -2.21 -17.25 -13.64
C SER A 272 -1.54 -15.89 -13.58
N LEU A 273 -0.92 -15.46 -14.67
CA LEU A 273 -0.52 -14.07 -14.89
C LEU A 273 -1.60 -13.41 -15.74
N ILE A 274 -2.17 -12.30 -15.26
CA ILE A 274 -3.23 -11.57 -15.95
C ILE A 274 -2.71 -10.17 -16.30
N LEU A 275 -2.75 -9.85 -17.59
CA LEU A 275 -2.29 -8.58 -18.16
C LEU A 275 -3.46 -7.86 -18.82
N GLY A 276 -3.67 -6.59 -18.47
CA GLY A 276 -4.70 -5.74 -19.08
C GLY A 276 -4.11 -4.72 -20.05
N PHE A 277 -4.77 -4.50 -21.19
CA PHE A 277 -4.29 -3.62 -22.26
C PHE A 277 -5.37 -2.61 -22.67
N ASP A 278 -4.96 -1.41 -23.08
CA ASP A 278 -5.85 -0.34 -23.55
C ASP A 278 -6.38 -0.52 -24.99
N THR A 279 -6.21 -1.70 -25.57
CA THR A 279 -6.61 -2.05 -26.94
C THR A 279 -7.52 -3.28 -26.93
N ALA A 280 -8.48 -3.32 -27.85
CA ALA A 280 -9.32 -4.50 -28.10
C ALA A 280 -8.61 -5.58 -28.94
N ASP A 281 -7.44 -5.26 -29.49
CA ASP A 281 -6.64 -6.14 -30.34
C ASP A 281 -5.21 -6.19 -29.79
N ILE A 282 -4.92 -7.21 -28.98
CA ILE A 282 -3.61 -7.42 -28.35
C ILE A 282 -2.62 -7.90 -29.42
N PRO A 283 -1.42 -7.30 -29.50
CA PRO A 283 -0.43 -7.71 -30.49
C PRO A 283 0.16 -9.11 -30.20
N GLU A 284 1.03 -9.61 -31.07
CA GLU A 284 1.76 -10.85 -30.78
C GLU A 284 2.74 -10.64 -29.61
N LEU A 285 2.45 -11.27 -28.47
CA LEU A 285 3.21 -11.11 -27.23
C LEU A 285 4.19 -12.26 -27.02
N GLU A 286 5.42 -11.92 -26.60
CA GLU A 286 6.29 -12.82 -25.86
C GLU A 286 6.32 -12.36 -24.40
N VAL A 287 5.98 -13.26 -23.48
CA VAL A 287 5.85 -12.94 -22.04
C VAL A 287 6.74 -13.89 -21.24
N TRP A 288 7.49 -13.32 -20.29
CA TRP A 288 8.30 -14.09 -19.35
C TRP A 288 8.03 -13.66 -17.91
N LEU A 289 8.07 -14.64 -17.02
CA LEU A 289 8.10 -14.43 -15.58
C LEU A 289 9.35 -15.11 -15.01
N ASN A 290 10.25 -14.33 -14.40
CA ASN A 290 11.52 -14.83 -13.83
C ASN A 290 12.38 -15.67 -14.80
N ASN A 291 12.40 -15.32 -16.08
CA ASN A 291 13.02 -16.04 -17.20
C ASN A 291 12.27 -17.27 -17.72
N THR A 292 11.14 -17.64 -17.13
CA THR A 292 10.26 -18.69 -17.67
C THR A 292 9.33 -18.08 -18.72
N PRO A 293 9.40 -18.49 -20.01
CA PRO A 293 8.44 -18.06 -21.02
C PRO A 293 7.05 -18.60 -20.67
N LEU A 294 6.02 -17.77 -20.80
CA LEU A 294 4.66 -18.16 -20.47
C LEU A 294 3.84 -18.39 -21.74
N THR A 295 2.86 -19.29 -21.64
CA THR A 295 1.92 -19.58 -22.72
C THR A 295 0.61 -18.84 -22.48
N LEU A 296 0.13 -18.14 -23.51
CA LEU A 296 -1.19 -17.51 -23.48
C LEU A 296 -2.27 -18.58 -23.36
N ALA A 297 -3.03 -18.56 -22.26
CA ALA A 297 -4.13 -19.48 -22.02
C ALA A 297 -5.42 -18.99 -22.71
N ARG A 298 -5.74 -17.71 -22.56
CA ARG A 298 -6.90 -17.07 -23.22
C ARG A 298 -6.80 -15.55 -23.22
N THR A 299 -7.63 -14.92 -24.04
CA THR A 299 -7.97 -13.51 -23.94
C THR A 299 -9.45 -13.33 -23.64
N PHE A 300 -9.81 -12.24 -22.97
CA PHE A 300 -11.20 -11.89 -22.69
C PHE A 300 -11.38 -10.38 -22.61
N ALA A 301 -12.50 -9.89 -23.11
CA ALA A 301 -12.86 -8.47 -23.00
C ALA A 301 -13.13 -8.12 -21.55
N ASN A 302 -12.77 -6.90 -21.15
CA ASN A 302 -13.22 -6.38 -19.87
C ASN A 302 -14.69 -6.02 -19.96
N GLU A 303 -15.53 -6.74 -19.25
CA GLU A 303 -16.97 -6.49 -19.23
C GLU A 303 -17.25 -5.24 -18.39
N ASP A 304 -17.98 -4.27 -18.95
CA ASP A 304 -18.43 -3.12 -18.16
C ASP A 304 -19.53 -3.57 -17.19
N MET A 305 -19.15 -3.78 -15.93
CA MET A 305 -20.04 -4.17 -14.84
C MET A 305 -20.82 -2.98 -14.23
N GLY A 306 -20.68 -1.77 -14.79
CA GLY A 306 -21.32 -0.54 -14.33
C GLY A 306 -20.59 0.17 -13.17
N THR A 307 -21.05 1.38 -12.85
CA THR A 307 -20.65 2.19 -11.69
C THR A 307 -21.86 2.52 -10.83
N ASP A 308 -21.68 2.60 -9.51
CA ASP A 308 -22.67 3.23 -8.64
C ASP A 308 -22.44 4.75 -8.71
N ASP A 309 -23.44 5.53 -9.15
CA ASP A 309 -23.29 6.98 -9.41
C ASP A 309 -23.38 7.85 -8.14
N SER A 310 -23.43 7.25 -6.95
CA SER A 310 -23.34 8.01 -5.70
C SER A 310 -21.91 8.56 -5.47
N VAL A 311 -21.79 9.62 -4.66
CA VAL A 311 -20.45 10.19 -4.30
C VAL A 311 -19.58 9.15 -3.59
N LEU A 312 -20.20 8.20 -2.87
CA LEU A 312 -19.56 6.99 -2.32
C LEU A 312 -19.38 5.88 -3.39
N GLY A 313 -20.23 5.85 -4.40
CA GLY A 313 -20.24 4.90 -5.52
C GLY A 313 -19.05 5.02 -6.48
N THR A 314 -18.37 6.17 -6.52
CA THR A 314 -17.08 6.31 -7.24
C THR A 314 -15.98 5.41 -6.65
N TYR A 315 -16.08 5.05 -5.37
CA TYR A 315 -15.20 4.09 -4.67
C TYR A 315 -15.76 2.66 -4.66
N GLN A 316 -16.99 2.46 -5.14
CA GLN A 316 -17.67 1.18 -5.23
C GLN A 316 -17.96 0.84 -6.70
N SER A 317 -16.89 0.78 -7.49
CA SER A 317 -16.91 0.20 -8.83
C SER A 317 -17.30 -1.29 -8.76
N LYS A 318 -18.12 -1.79 -9.70
CA LYS A 318 -18.37 -3.24 -9.86
C LYS A 318 -17.31 -3.91 -10.75
N GLN A 319 -16.40 -3.12 -11.29
CA GLN A 319 -15.37 -3.59 -12.20
C GLN A 319 -14.42 -4.53 -11.45
N VAL A 320 -13.96 -5.59 -12.11
CA VAL A 320 -12.88 -6.45 -11.59
C VAL A 320 -11.51 -5.94 -12.02
N TYR A 321 -11.46 -5.27 -13.18
CA TYR A 321 -10.28 -4.65 -13.79
C TYR A 321 -10.59 -3.22 -14.24
N PRO A 322 -9.62 -2.30 -14.28
CA PRO A 322 -9.88 -0.89 -14.60
C PRO A 322 -10.45 -0.76 -16.01
N LYS A 323 -11.29 0.25 -16.24
CA LYS A 323 -11.93 0.45 -17.57
C LYS A 323 -10.90 0.70 -18.67
N SER A 324 -9.70 1.16 -18.30
CA SER A 324 -8.56 1.32 -19.21
C SER A 324 -7.94 -0.01 -19.66
N SER A 325 -8.25 -1.13 -19.03
CA SER A 325 -7.96 -2.47 -19.55
C SER A 325 -9.14 -2.90 -20.41
N VAL A 326 -9.08 -2.66 -21.72
CA VAL A 326 -10.11 -3.02 -22.69
C VAL A 326 -10.12 -4.53 -22.97
N LEU A 327 -8.93 -5.12 -23.13
CA LEU A 327 -8.75 -6.56 -23.31
C LEU A 327 -7.75 -7.09 -22.28
N LEU A 328 -8.04 -8.27 -21.74
CA LEU A 328 -7.16 -8.98 -20.83
C LEU A 328 -6.59 -10.22 -21.50
N ALA A 329 -5.34 -10.54 -21.17
CA ALA A 329 -4.66 -11.77 -21.55
C ALA A 329 -4.24 -12.51 -20.29
N GLU A 330 -4.65 -13.77 -20.20
CA GLU A 330 -4.29 -14.69 -19.13
C GLU A 330 -3.26 -15.69 -19.63
N PHE A 331 -2.17 -15.84 -18.87
CA PHE A 331 -1.09 -16.77 -19.14
C PHE A 331 -0.98 -17.77 -18.00
N ASP A 332 -0.68 -19.03 -18.33
CA ASP A 332 -0.30 -20.02 -17.33
C ASP A 332 1.05 -19.63 -16.73
N ALA A 333 1.10 -19.47 -15.41
CA ALA A 333 2.26 -19.02 -14.66
C ALA A 333 2.75 -20.05 -13.63
N ALA A 334 2.22 -21.28 -13.60
CA ALA A 334 2.53 -22.28 -12.57
C ALA A 334 4.04 -22.53 -12.40
N ASP A 335 4.78 -22.61 -13.50
CA ASP A 335 6.23 -22.85 -13.50
C ASP A 335 7.07 -21.55 -13.44
N GLY A 336 6.42 -20.38 -13.54
CA GLY A 336 7.09 -19.08 -13.55
C GLY A 336 7.18 -18.41 -12.19
N VAL A 337 6.24 -18.68 -11.27
CA VAL A 337 6.16 -17.97 -9.99
C VAL A 337 7.24 -18.46 -9.00
N VAL A 338 7.95 -17.51 -8.40
CA VAL A 338 8.96 -17.72 -7.34
C VAL A 338 8.57 -16.99 -6.05
N SER A 339 9.24 -17.31 -4.94
CA SER A 339 9.04 -16.61 -3.68
C SER A 339 9.51 -15.15 -3.75
N GLY A 340 8.75 -14.24 -3.14
CA GLY A 340 9.03 -12.82 -3.08
C GLY A 340 8.71 -12.11 -4.40
N THR A 341 9.69 -11.37 -4.92
CA THR A 341 9.53 -10.57 -6.12
C THR A 341 9.59 -11.43 -7.39
N ASN A 342 8.59 -11.29 -8.24
CA ASN A 342 8.49 -11.86 -9.57
C ASN A 342 8.70 -10.75 -10.61
N ILE A 343 9.60 -10.96 -11.57
CA ILE A 343 9.90 -9.98 -12.63
C ILE A 343 9.17 -10.38 -13.91
N LEU A 344 8.28 -9.51 -14.35
CA LEU A 344 7.53 -9.63 -15.60
C LEU A 344 8.24 -8.86 -16.72
N LEU A 345 8.42 -9.54 -17.84
CA LEU A 345 8.86 -8.98 -19.10
C LEU A 345 7.81 -9.24 -20.18
N VAL A 346 7.36 -8.18 -20.86
CA VAL A 346 6.40 -8.25 -21.95
C VAL A 346 7.02 -7.62 -23.18
N LYS A 347 7.02 -8.36 -24.29
CA LYS A 347 7.51 -7.90 -25.57
C LYS A 347 6.43 -8.00 -26.63
N ASN A 348 6.30 -6.96 -27.42
CA ASN A 348 5.49 -6.94 -28.62
C ASN A 348 6.37 -7.29 -29.83
N ARG A 349 5.96 -8.28 -30.61
CA ARG A 349 6.62 -8.65 -31.88
C ARG A 349 5.98 -8.03 -33.12
N ASN A 350 4.78 -7.46 -32.98
CA ASN A 350 3.99 -6.97 -34.10
C ASN A 350 4.29 -5.50 -34.42
N GLY A 351 5.06 -5.28 -35.50
CA GLY A 351 5.44 -3.96 -36.01
C GLY A 351 4.29 -3.02 -36.40
N GLU A 352 3.04 -3.45 -36.33
CA GLU A 352 1.88 -2.66 -36.78
C GLU A 352 1.21 -1.83 -35.67
N LYS A 353 1.28 -2.23 -34.39
CA LYS A 353 0.51 -1.58 -33.31
C LYS A 353 1.29 -1.47 -32.01
N SER A 354 1.29 -0.29 -31.40
CA SER A 354 1.69 -0.08 -30.00
C SER A 354 0.45 0.03 -29.12
N CYS A 355 0.58 -0.33 -27.85
CA CYS A 355 -0.48 -0.19 -26.85
C CYS A 355 0.13 0.11 -25.48
N ASN A 356 -0.71 0.28 -24.47
CA ASN A 356 -0.27 0.38 -23.08
C ASN A 356 -0.74 -0.84 -22.29
N LEU A 357 0.16 -1.35 -21.46
CA LEU A 357 -0.16 -2.29 -20.38
C LEU A 357 -0.73 -1.48 -19.22
N THR A 358 -1.99 -1.72 -18.85
CA THR A 358 -2.74 -0.95 -17.85
C THR A 358 -3.02 -1.71 -16.56
N TRP A 359 -2.84 -3.04 -16.57
CA TRP A 359 -3.00 -3.90 -15.39
C TRP A 359 -2.00 -5.05 -15.41
N CYS A 360 -1.50 -5.43 -14.24
CA CYS A 360 -0.64 -6.59 -14.05
C CYS A 360 -0.97 -7.25 -12.71
N GLU A 361 -1.29 -8.54 -12.73
CA GLU A 361 -1.39 -9.33 -11.51
C GLU A 361 -0.95 -10.78 -11.68
N ILE A 362 -0.52 -11.38 -10.57
CA ILE A 362 -0.41 -12.83 -10.41
C ILE A 362 -1.58 -13.29 -9.53
N GLU A 363 -2.40 -14.18 -10.06
CA GLU A 363 -3.41 -14.89 -9.28
C GLU A 363 -2.89 -16.27 -8.89
N ILE A 364 -3.08 -16.64 -7.62
CA ILE A 364 -2.77 -17.96 -7.07
C ILE A 364 -4.04 -18.49 -6.42
N ALA A 365 -4.64 -19.50 -7.04
CA ALA A 365 -5.87 -20.14 -6.58
C ALA A 365 -5.59 -21.54 -6.00
N PRO A 366 -6.47 -22.04 -5.11
CA PRO A 366 -6.50 -23.47 -4.78
C PRO A 366 -6.61 -24.34 -6.04
N ALA A 367 -6.16 -25.59 -5.95
CA ALA A 367 -6.40 -26.58 -7.01
C ALA A 367 -7.92 -26.76 -7.20
N GLU A 368 -8.37 -26.89 -8.45
CA GLU A 368 -9.76 -27.25 -8.78
C GLU A 368 -10.12 -28.69 -8.40
#